data_AF-A0A5B0Q2P6-F1
#
_entry.id   AF-A0A5B0Q2P6-F1
#
_cell.length_a   1.000
_cell.length_b   1.000
_cell.length_c   1.000
_cell.angle_alpha   90.00
_cell.angle_beta   90.00
_cell.angle_gamma   90.00
#
_symmetry.space_group_name_H-M   'P 1'
#
loop_
_entity.id
_entity.type
_entity.pdbx_description
1 polymer ?
#
loop_
_entity_poly.entity_id
_entity_poly.type
_entity_poly.pdbx_seq_one_letter_code
_entity_poly.pdbx_strand_id
1 'polypeptide(L)'
;MRFQRLSFQTADFLYRYELLSVDDFKNLFNTNETIEYAAYNMIMSFAYFHEESCYWRPLNVKAILDSWYSSPFRNIYEVLEKPKKNYFWYSALKFAFKYHLKKNRHKEEWEKNLNWKSFYDKLFEKDIFFHALEQESFENFHPQESKDVKELIQHVADVFKNFKNLSEHQQQETAAELKIFYQVLEFIEEKYSHNASKFYKKSESFQMDLQLMSSSNQFIGELEDIQMYSYDKFYNTNWVKNRENLNHYLDQLHRMNEHITNIYSDHLKQISNICGGYSPQMNCYCQHDRVLNYVESLQNDSIPYFKRRSYSSLYNLNVEQRYSYSKLEIFKYLTYVVFFLYYCYGRHF
;
A
#
# COMPACT_ATOMS: atom_id res chain seq x y z
N MET A 1 13.23 -9.62 -8.41
CA MET A 1 11.86 -9.25 -7.96
C MET A 1 10.76 -10.05 -8.65
N ARG A 2 10.48 -9.88 -9.95
CA ARG A 2 9.31 -10.54 -10.59
C ARG A 2 9.30 -12.08 -10.44
N PHE A 3 10.45 -12.74 -10.63
CA PHE A 3 10.56 -14.21 -10.48
C PHE A 3 10.34 -14.70 -9.04
N GLN A 4 10.88 -14.00 -8.05
CA GLN A 4 10.70 -14.35 -6.63
C GLN A 4 9.26 -14.15 -6.17
N ARG A 5 8.60 -13.05 -6.60
CA ARG A 5 7.16 -12.85 -6.35
C ARG A 5 6.32 -13.98 -6.95
N LEU A 6 6.60 -14.39 -8.19
CA LEU A 6 5.92 -15.52 -8.83
C LEU A 6 6.10 -16.82 -8.05
N SER A 7 7.28 -17.03 -7.48
CA SER A 7 7.56 -18.22 -6.64
C SER A 7 6.67 -18.22 -5.39
N PHE A 8 6.55 -17.09 -4.68
CA PHE A 8 5.66 -16.97 -3.52
C PHE A 8 4.18 -17.09 -3.89
N GLN A 9 3.75 -16.49 -5.00
CA GLN A 9 2.39 -16.63 -5.52
C GLN A 9 2.06 -18.08 -5.89
N THR A 10 3.04 -18.82 -6.42
CA THR A 10 2.90 -20.25 -6.73
C THR A 10 2.78 -21.08 -5.46
N ALA A 11 3.66 -20.86 -4.48
CA ALA A 11 3.59 -21.55 -3.19
C ALA A 11 2.26 -21.29 -2.49
N ASP A 12 1.81 -20.03 -2.46
CA ASP A 12 0.49 -19.64 -1.94
C ASP A 12 -0.67 -20.32 -2.67
N PHE A 13 -0.61 -20.37 -4.01
CA PHE A 13 -1.63 -21.06 -4.80
C PHE A 13 -1.69 -22.55 -4.44
N LEU A 14 -0.55 -23.22 -4.40
CA LEU A 14 -0.49 -24.64 -4.04
C LEU A 14 -1.03 -24.88 -2.63
N TYR A 15 -0.71 -24.01 -1.67
CA TYR A 15 -1.25 -24.07 -0.32
C TYR A 15 -2.78 -23.89 -0.27
N ARG A 16 -3.31 -22.83 -0.91
CA ARG A 16 -4.75 -22.53 -0.92
C ARG A 16 -5.62 -23.58 -1.61
N TYR A 17 -5.06 -24.32 -2.56
CA TYR A 17 -5.75 -25.41 -3.26
C TYR A 17 -5.37 -26.79 -2.71
N GLU A 18 -4.81 -26.85 -1.49
CA GLU A 18 -4.50 -28.09 -0.77
C GLU A 18 -3.52 -29.04 -1.51
N LEU A 19 -2.72 -28.48 -2.42
CA LEU A 19 -1.64 -29.17 -3.13
C LEU A 19 -0.32 -29.19 -2.33
N LEU A 20 -0.21 -28.34 -1.31
CA LEU A 20 0.82 -28.38 -0.27
C LEU A 20 0.14 -28.45 1.10
N SER A 21 0.65 -29.32 1.97
CA SER A 21 0.20 -29.34 3.37
C SER A 21 0.62 -28.06 4.10
N VAL A 22 -0.06 -27.75 5.21
CA VAL A 22 0.32 -26.61 6.08
C VAL A 22 1.78 -26.74 6.54
N ASP A 23 2.23 -27.94 6.88
CA ASP A 23 3.58 -28.17 7.39
C ASP A 23 4.63 -28.03 6.27
N ASP A 24 4.35 -28.53 5.07
CA ASP A 24 5.22 -28.32 3.91
C ASP A 24 5.32 -26.84 3.54
N PHE A 25 4.18 -26.12 3.58
CA PHE A 25 4.16 -24.69 3.32
C PHE A 25 4.95 -23.90 4.38
N LYS A 26 4.79 -24.21 5.67
CA LYS A 26 5.60 -23.63 6.75
C LYS A 26 7.10 -23.95 6.57
N ASN A 27 7.44 -25.15 6.12
CA ASN A 27 8.82 -25.57 5.91
C ASN A 27 9.54 -24.76 4.82
N LEU A 28 8.81 -24.19 3.85
CA LEU A 28 9.38 -23.26 2.87
C LEU A 28 9.90 -21.97 3.52
N PHE A 29 9.40 -21.62 4.71
CA PHE A 29 9.75 -20.42 5.48
C PHE A 29 10.41 -20.79 6.81
N ASN A 30 11.21 -21.86 6.80
CA ASN A 30 11.82 -22.37 8.01
C ASN A 30 12.99 -21.52 8.52
N THR A 31 13.68 -20.77 7.65
CA THR A 31 14.82 -19.92 8.00
C THR A 31 14.48 -18.43 8.03
N ASN A 32 15.26 -17.65 8.78
CA ASN A 32 15.12 -16.20 8.81
C ASN A 32 15.37 -15.57 7.43
N GLU A 33 16.28 -16.10 6.62
CA GLU A 33 16.54 -15.58 5.27
C GLU A 33 15.30 -15.71 4.37
N THR A 34 14.60 -16.84 4.41
CA THR A 34 13.37 -17.03 3.61
C THR A 34 12.24 -16.09 4.04
N ILE A 35 12.12 -15.83 5.35
CA ILE A 35 11.18 -14.85 5.92
C ILE A 35 11.54 -13.43 5.49
N GLU A 36 12.82 -13.06 5.58
CA GLU A 36 13.32 -11.75 5.17
C GLU A 36 13.09 -11.54 3.66
N TYR A 37 13.30 -12.56 2.83
CA TYR A 37 12.98 -12.49 1.40
C TYR A 37 11.49 -12.31 1.12
N ALA A 38 10.61 -12.97 1.88
CA ALA A 38 9.17 -12.79 1.74
C ALA A 38 8.77 -11.34 2.11
N ALA A 39 9.25 -10.83 3.23
CA ALA A 39 9.03 -9.44 3.67
C ALA A 39 9.56 -8.42 2.64
N TYR A 40 10.78 -8.63 2.13
CA TYR A 40 11.37 -7.80 1.07
C TYR A 40 10.48 -7.78 -0.18
N ASN A 41 10.04 -8.95 -0.66
CA ASN A 41 9.24 -9.03 -1.88
C ASN A 41 7.86 -8.42 -1.67
N MET A 42 7.25 -8.52 -0.49
CA MET A 42 6.01 -7.84 -0.15
C MET A 42 6.16 -6.32 -0.31
N ILE A 43 7.11 -5.73 0.42
CA ILE A 43 7.34 -4.28 0.43
C ILE A 43 7.73 -3.77 -0.95
N MET A 44 8.68 -4.42 -1.61
CA MET A 44 9.21 -3.92 -2.88
C MET A 44 8.22 -4.11 -4.03
N SER A 45 7.40 -5.16 -4.03
CA SER A 45 6.36 -5.31 -5.05
C SER A 45 5.29 -4.22 -4.90
N PHE A 46 4.88 -3.93 -3.66
CA PHE A 46 3.94 -2.86 -3.36
C PHE A 46 4.51 -1.49 -3.76
N ALA A 47 5.76 -1.22 -3.38
CA ALA A 47 6.47 0.00 -3.76
C ALA A 47 6.59 0.18 -5.28
N TYR A 48 6.93 -0.89 -6.01
CA TYR A 48 7.05 -0.86 -7.47
C TYR A 48 5.72 -0.46 -8.14
N PHE A 49 4.60 -0.98 -7.65
CA PHE A 49 3.28 -0.59 -8.15
C PHE A 49 3.03 0.92 -7.98
N HIS A 50 3.44 1.49 -6.84
CA HIS A 50 3.27 2.91 -6.59
C HIS A 50 4.22 3.81 -7.39
N GLU A 51 5.42 3.35 -7.74
CA GLU A 51 6.33 4.12 -8.62
C GLU A 51 5.71 4.40 -9.99
N GLU A 52 4.86 3.49 -10.50
CA GLU A 52 4.11 3.68 -11.74
C GLU A 52 2.93 4.66 -11.58
N SER A 53 2.50 4.97 -10.35
CA SER A 53 1.35 5.85 -10.03
C SER A 53 1.68 7.33 -9.78
N CYS A 54 2.90 7.78 -10.11
CA CYS A 54 3.37 9.19 -10.07
C CYS A 54 3.44 9.89 -8.70
N TYR A 55 3.01 9.27 -7.58
CA TYR A 55 3.10 9.88 -6.25
C TYR A 55 3.85 8.96 -5.28
N TRP A 56 4.98 9.45 -4.76
CA TRP A 56 5.65 8.79 -3.64
C TRP A 56 4.83 8.95 -2.37
N ARG A 57 4.61 7.85 -1.64
CA ARG A 57 3.88 7.86 -0.38
C ARG A 57 4.63 7.02 0.65
N PRO A 58 4.73 7.52 1.90
CA PRO A 58 5.38 6.74 2.93
C PRO A 58 4.58 5.45 3.21
N LEU A 59 5.27 4.30 3.19
CA LEU A 59 4.69 2.96 3.29
C LEU A 59 4.18 2.66 4.71
N ASN A 60 3.08 1.91 4.82
CA ASN A 60 2.62 1.32 6.08
C ASN A 60 2.69 -0.21 5.97
N VAL A 61 3.55 -0.87 6.75
CA VAL A 61 3.76 -2.32 6.69
C VAL A 61 2.48 -3.12 6.91
N LYS A 62 1.67 -2.71 7.89
CA LYS A 62 0.43 -3.40 8.27
C LYS A 62 -0.63 -3.27 7.16
N ALA A 63 -0.87 -2.06 6.67
CA ALA A 63 -1.75 -1.82 5.53
C ALA A 63 -1.27 -2.56 4.28
N ILE A 64 0.04 -2.62 4.03
CA ILE A 64 0.59 -3.38 2.91
C ILE A 64 0.30 -4.86 3.08
N LEU A 65 0.49 -5.44 4.27
CA LEU A 65 0.16 -6.85 4.53
C LEU A 65 -1.33 -7.13 4.35
N ASP A 66 -2.18 -6.17 4.77
CA ASP A 66 -3.64 -6.24 4.69
C ASP A 66 -4.21 -5.91 3.30
N SER A 67 -3.38 -5.40 2.38
CA SER A 67 -3.77 -5.11 1.00
C SER A 67 -4.07 -6.38 0.20
N TRP A 68 -5.01 -6.31 -0.75
CA TRP A 68 -5.34 -7.44 -1.64
C TRP A 68 -4.10 -7.93 -2.39
N TYR A 69 -3.22 -6.97 -2.75
CA TYR A 69 -2.02 -7.20 -3.53
C TYR A 69 -0.96 -8.03 -2.79
N SER A 70 -1.02 -8.07 -1.46
CA SER A 70 -0.11 -8.84 -0.60
C SER A 70 -0.69 -10.16 -0.09
N SER A 71 -1.85 -10.60 -0.62
CA SER A 71 -2.48 -11.87 -0.21
C SER A 71 -1.52 -13.08 -0.11
N PRO A 72 -0.56 -13.32 -1.03
CA PRO A 72 0.38 -14.43 -0.86
C PRO A 72 1.24 -14.30 0.39
N PHE A 73 1.67 -13.09 0.73
CA PHE A 73 2.52 -12.82 1.88
C PHE A 73 1.73 -12.85 3.20
N ARG A 74 0.44 -12.50 3.16
CA ARG A 74 -0.45 -12.64 4.31
C ARG A 74 -0.62 -14.10 4.70
N ASN A 75 -0.85 -14.98 3.73
CA ASN A 75 -0.98 -16.41 4.00
C ASN A 75 0.33 -17.01 4.54
N ILE A 76 1.49 -16.57 4.01
CA ILE A 76 2.79 -16.90 4.60
C ILE A 76 2.84 -16.43 6.06
N TYR A 77 2.55 -15.15 6.31
CA TYR A 77 2.58 -14.58 7.66
C TYR A 77 1.65 -15.33 8.62
N GLU A 78 0.43 -15.68 8.22
CA GLU A 78 -0.57 -16.34 9.07
C GLU A 78 -0.13 -17.72 9.56
N VAL A 79 0.56 -18.50 8.74
CA VAL A 79 1.03 -19.85 9.11
C VAL A 79 2.29 -19.83 9.98
N LEU A 80 3.02 -18.71 10.04
CA LEU A 80 4.23 -18.61 10.86
C LEU A 80 3.91 -18.67 12.35
N GLU A 81 4.84 -19.24 13.12
CA GLU A 81 4.82 -19.16 14.58
C GLU A 81 5.20 -17.76 15.07
N LYS A 82 4.86 -17.44 16.33
CA LYS A 82 4.98 -16.08 16.88
C LYS A 82 6.37 -15.45 16.70
N PRO A 83 7.51 -16.11 17.00
CA PRO A 83 8.84 -15.50 16.80
C PRO A 83 9.11 -15.15 15.33
N LYS A 84 8.69 -16.02 14.42
CA LYS A 84 8.84 -15.83 12.97
C LYS A 84 7.90 -14.76 12.42
N LYS A 85 6.68 -14.64 12.96
CA LYS A 85 5.76 -13.52 12.67
C LYS A 85 6.38 -12.18 13.08
N ASN A 86 6.94 -12.13 14.29
CA ASN A 86 7.64 -10.93 14.77
C ASN A 86 8.81 -10.57 13.86
N TYR A 87 9.62 -11.56 13.48
CA TYR A 87 10.75 -11.36 12.57
C TYR A 87 10.29 -10.88 11.19
N PHE A 88 9.24 -11.48 10.61
CA PHE A 88 8.66 -11.03 9.34
C PHE A 88 8.27 -9.55 9.39
N TRP A 89 7.55 -9.13 10.44
CA TRP A 89 7.12 -7.74 10.59
C TRP A 89 8.33 -6.81 10.73
N TYR A 90 9.30 -7.17 11.57
CA TYR A 90 10.54 -6.43 11.74
C TYR A 90 11.32 -6.29 10.42
N SER A 91 11.46 -7.37 9.63
CA SER A 91 12.07 -7.32 8.30
C SER A 91 11.26 -6.43 7.35
N ALA A 92 9.94 -6.47 7.39
CA ALA A 92 9.11 -5.61 6.55
C ALA A 92 9.30 -4.12 6.91
N LEU A 93 9.43 -3.79 8.20
CA LEU A 93 9.77 -2.44 8.66
C LEU A 93 11.13 -1.99 8.15
N LYS A 94 12.15 -2.85 8.25
CA LYS A 94 13.50 -2.61 7.71
C LYS A 94 13.43 -2.22 6.23
N PHE A 95 12.68 -2.96 5.43
CA PHE A 95 12.58 -2.68 3.99
C PHE A 95 11.74 -1.46 3.67
N ALA A 96 10.65 -1.21 4.41
CA ALA A 96 9.88 0.01 4.28
C ALA A 96 10.78 1.21 4.54
N PHE A 97 11.50 1.21 5.66
CA PHE A 97 12.45 2.25 6.05
C PHE A 97 13.51 2.49 4.97
N LYS A 98 14.17 1.43 4.51
CA LYS A 98 15.19 1.50 3.45
C LYS A 98 14.63 2.12 2.17
N TYR A 99 13.38 1.82 1.82
CA TYR A 99 12.68 2.43 0.70
C TYR A 99 12.46 3.94 0.90
N HIS A 100 12.03 4.37 2.09
CA HIS A 100 11.91 5.80 2.41
C HIS A 100 13.24 6.54 2.27
N LEU A 101 14.32 6.00 2.85
CA LEU A 101 15.66 6.60 2.76
C LEU A 101 16.14 6.75 1.31
N LYS A 102 15.78 5.80 0.44
CA LYS A 102 16.14 5.89 -0.99
C LYS A 102 15.38 7.01 -1.70
N LYS A 103 14.12 7.27 -1.31
CA LYS A 103 13.23 8.23 -1.99
C LYS A 103 13.38 9.66 -1.46
N ASN A 104 13.78 9.82 -0.21
CA ASN A 104 13.98 11.13 0.43
C ASN A 104 15.40 11.71 0.29
N ARG A 105 16.29 11.10 -0.51
CA ARG A 105 17.71 11.52 -0.69
C ARG A 105 17.94 12.96 -1.16
N HIS A 106 16.88 13.66 -1.56
CA HIS A 106 16.95 15.03 -2.08
C HIS A 106 16.51 16.11 -1.07
N LYS A 107 16.08 15.72 0.14
CA LYS A 107 15.74 16.66 1.22
C LYS A 107 16.97 16.92 2.11
N GLU A 108 17.91 17.70 1.57
CA GLU A 108 19.25 17.95 2.13
C GLU A 108 19.27 18.66 3.52
N GLU A 109 18.17 19.27 3.97
CA GLU A 109 18.16 20.07 5.20
C GLU A 109 17.86 19.29 6.49
N TRP A 110 17.06 18.21 6.45
CA TRP A 110 16.72 17.43 7.65
C TRP A 110 17.55 16.15 7.83
N GLU A 111 18.21 15.64 6.77
CA GLU A 111 19.19 14.55 6.90
C GLU A 111 20.32 14.90 7.88
N LYS A 112 20.62 16.20 8.03
CA LYS A 112 21.64 16.71 8.96
C LYS A 112 21.23 16.61 10.44
N ASN A 113 19.94 16.63 10.77
CA ASN A 113 19.47 16.74 12.15
C ASN A 113 19.26 15.40 12.86
N LEU A 114 18.90 14.33 12.13
CA LEU A 114 18.60 13.01 12.72
C LEU A 114 19.63 11.92 12.38
N ASN A 115 20.63 12.18 11.53
CA ASN A 115 21.56 11.17 11.01
C ASN A 115 20.84 9.86 10.69
N TRP A 116 19.88 9.93 9.76
CA TRP A 116 18.96 8.85 9.43
C TRP A 116 19.62 7.52 9.09
N LYS A 117 20.82 7.57 8.50
CA LYS A 117 21.62 6.38 8.24
C LYS A 117 22.03 5.72 9.55
N SER A 118 22.62 6.48 10.48
CA SER A 118 22.99 5.93 11.80
C SER A 118 21.77 5.43 12.56
N PHE A 119 20.64 6.10 12.47
CA PHE A 119 19.40 5.65 13.10
C PHE A 119 18.87 4.35 12.48
N TYR A 120 18.90 4.21 11.15
CA TYR A 120 18.58 2.96 10.46
C TYR A 120 19.54 1.84 10.86
N ASP A 121 20.84 2.10 10.89
CA ASP A 121 21.85 1.11 11.24
C ASP A 121 21.63 0.62 12.68
N LYS A 122 21.33 1.52 13.62
CA LYS A 122 20.99 1.15 15.02
C LYS A 122 19.71 0.31 15.13
N LEU A 123 18.70 0.56 14.30
CA LEU A 123 17.45 -0.19 14.31
C LEU A 123 17.57 -1.55 13.62
N PHE A 124 18.37 -1.66 12.56
CA PHE A 124 18.27 -2.77 11.61
C PHE A 124 19.57 -3.49 11.27
N GLU A 125 20.73 -2.94 11.62
CA GLU A 125 22.01 -3.59 11.34
C GLU A 125 22.22 -4.78 12.28
N LYS A 126 22.56 -5.94 11.70
CA LYS A 126 22.80 -7.22 12.41
C LYS A 126 21.65 -7.68 13.32
N ASP A 127 20.46 -7.13 13.13
CA ASP A 127 19.25 -7.47 13.88
C ASP A 127 19.38 -7.34 15.41
N ILE A 128 20.34 -6.53 15.90
CA ILE A 128 20.63 -6.36 17.33
C ILE A 128 19.39 -5.86 18.08
N PHE A 129 18.71 -4.86 17.52
CA PHE A 129 17.48 -4.32 18.09
C PHE A 129 16.39 -5.39 18.26
N PHE A 130 16.17 -6.21 17.23
CA PHE A 130 15.20 -7.29 17.26
C PHE A 130 15.57 -8.35 18.30
N HIS A 131 16.83 -8.79 18.31
CA HIS A 131 17.31 -9.78 19.26
C HIS A 131 17.22 -9.31 20.71
N ALA A 132 17.43 -8.01 20.97
CA ALA A 132 17.24 -7.43 22.28
C ALA A 132 15.77 -7.44 22.73
N LEU A 133 14.81 -7.25 21.81
CA LEU A 133 13.38 -7.27 22.11
C LEU A 133 12.82 -8.70 22.33
N GLU A 134 13.37 -9.70 21.64
CA GLU A 134 12.95 -11.11 21.79
C GLU A 134 13.43 -11.75 23.10
N GLN A 135 14.34 -11.11 23.85
CA GLN A 135 14.75 -11.62 25.16
C GLN A 135 13.59 -11.53 26.17
N GLU A 136 13.29 -12.64 26.84
CA GLU A 136 12.27 -12.69 27.90
C GLU A 136 12.53 -11.67 29.02
N SER A 137 13.81 -11.42 29.31
CA SER A 137 14.25 -10.32 30.15
C SER A 137 15.28 -9.48 29.40
N PHE A 138 14.90 -8.23 29.13
CA PHE A 138 15.77 -7.21 28.54
C PHE A 138 17.05 -6.94 29.35
N GLU A 139 17.07 -7.34 30.63
CA GLU A 139 18.21 -7.23 31.55
C GLU A 139 19.23 -8.35 31.37
N ASN A 140 18.87 -9.45 30.71
CA ASN A 140 19.78 -10.56 30.41
C ASN A 140 20.64 -10.31 29.17
N PHE A 141 20.38 -9.21 28.45
CA PHE A 141 21.17 -8.80 27.29
C PHE A 141 22.43 -8.05 27.74
N HIS A 142 23.45 -7.98 26.88
CA HIS A 142 24.69 -7.28 27.21
C HIS A 142 24.37 -5.85 27.69
N PRO A 143 24.81 -5.42 28.89
CA PRO A 143 24.30 -4.20 29.55
C PRO A 143 24.41 -2.94 28.67
N GLN A 144 25.47 -2.85 27.88
CA GLN A 144 25.67 -1.72 26.96
C GLN A 144 24.66 -1.73 25.81
N GLU A 145 24.40 -2.89 25.21
CA GLU A 145 23.49 -2.98 24.05
C GLU A 145 22.03 -2.80 24.49
N SER A 146 21.69 -3.31 25.69
CA SER A 146 20.41 -3.07 26.35
C SER A 146 20.18 -1.57 26.59
N LYS A 147 21.19 -0.86 27.08
CA LYS A 147 21.15 0.60 27.24
C LYS A 147 20.96 1.31 25.89
N ASP A 148 21.72 0.94 24.86
CA ASP A 148 21.65 1.57 23.54
C ASP A 148 20.27 1.39 22.89
N VAL A 149 19.68 0.19 22.97
CA VAL A 149 18.32 -0.08 22.47
C VAL A 149 17.28 0.72 23.25
N LYS A 150 17.41 0.81 24.58
CA LYS A 150 16.49 1.62 25.40
C LYS A 150 16.56 3.10 25.04
N GLU A 151 17.77 3.65 24.90
CA GLU A 151 17.97 5.04 24.47
C GLU A 151 17.40 5.30 23.08
N LEU A 152 17.55 4.34 22.16
CA LEU A 152 16.97 4.41 20.83
C LEU A 152 15.44 4.46 20.85
N ILE A 153 14.79 3.57 21.61
CA ILE A 153 13.32 3.54 21.70
C ILE A 153 12.80 4.81 22.39
N GLN A 154 13.47 5.25 23.46
CA GLN A 154 13.12 6.49 24.15
C GLN A 154 13.23 7.69 23.20
N HIS A 155 14.29 7.76 22.38
CA HIS A 155 14.43 8.79 21.35
C HIS A 155 13.28 8.76 20.34
N VAL A 156 12.89 7.57 19.85
CA VAL A 156 11.73 7.42 18.95
C VAL A 156 10.45 7.95 19.60
N ALA A 157 10.20 7.58 20.85
CA ALA A 157 9.02 8.03 21.59
C ALA A 157 9.02 9.55 21.81
N ASP A 158 10.18 10.14 22.11
CA ASP A 158 10.32 11.58 22.33
C ASP A 158 10.14 12.38 21.04
N VAL A 159 10.72 11.93 19.93
CA VAL A 159 10.52 12.57 18.62
C VAL A 159 9.07 12.46 18.19
N PHE A 160 8.46 11.27 18.35
CA PHE A 160 7.04 11.07 18.08
C PHE A 160 6.21 12.06 18.91
N LYS A 161 6.36 12.09 20.23
CA LYS A 161 5.58 12.95 21.14
C LYS A 161 5.70 14.44 20.82
N ASN A 162 6.90 14.89 20.44
CA ASN A 162 7.19 16.29 20.18
C ASN A 162 6.81 16.75 18.77
N PHE A 163 6.34 15.85 17.91
CA PHE A 163 5.98 16.17 16.53
C PHE A 163 4.91 17.27 16.43
N LYS A 164 3.93 17.27 17.34
CA LYS A 164 2.89 18.32 17.43
C LYS A 164 3.40 19.73 17.75
N ASN A 165 4.63 19.85 18.25
CA ASN A 165 5.25 21.14 18.57
C ASN A 165 5.98 21.75 17.35
N LEU A 166 6.11 21.00 16.25
CA LEU A 166 6.68 21.50 15.00
C LEU A 166 5.72 22.48 14.33
N SER A 167 6.25 23.42 13.55
CA SER A 167 5.42 24.27 12.69
C SER A 167 4.69 23.45 11.63
N GLU A 168 3.57 23.95 11.10
CA GLU A 168 2.81 23.26 10.05
C GLU A 168 3.68 22.88 8.84
N HIS A 169 4.55 23.80 8.41
CA HIS A 169 5.51 23.55 7.34
C HIS A 169 6.47 22.40 7.67
N GLN A 170 7.04 22.39 8.89
CA GLN A 170 7.91 21.30 9.34
C GLN A 170 7.16 19.97 9.42
N GLN A 171 5.91 19.96 9.89
CA GLN A 171 5.09 18.76 9.96
C GLN A 171 4.84 18.18 8.57
N GLN A 172 4.54 19.01 7.57
CA GLN A 172 4.36 18.59 6.18
C GLN A 172 5.66 17.99 5.60
N GLU A 173 6.80 18.63 5.86
CA GLU A 173 8.09 18.15 5.36
C GLU A 173 8.53 16.82 5.98
N THR A 174 8.15 16.59 7.24
CA THR A 174 8.56 15.45 8.07
C THR A 174 7.46 14.38 8.28
N ALA A 175 6.38 14.43 7.50
CA ALA A 175 5.24 13.52 7.66
C ALA A 175 5.61 12.04 7.42
N ALA A 176 6.65 11.76 6.62
CA ALA A 176 7.10 10.39 6.38
C ALA A 176 7.86 9.82 7.58
N GLU A 177 8.63 10.67 8.24
CA GLU A 177 9.42 10.41 9.43
C GLU A 177 8.48 10.11 10.60
N LEU A 178 7.41 10.90 10.77
CA LEU A 178 6.34 10.59 11.71
C LEU A 178 5.79 9.17 11.52
N LYS A 179 5.51 8.79 10.26
CA LYS A 179 4.97 7.47 9.92
C LYS A 179 5.97 6.34 10.20
N ILE A 180 7.26 6.59 10.04
CA ILE A 180 8.33 5.65 10.37
C ILE A 180 8.41 5.45 11.90
N PHE A 181 8.50 6.54 12.66
CA PHE A 181 8.57 6.47 14.12
C PHE A 181 7.35 5.79 14.72
N TYR A 182 6.17 6.15 14.21
CA TYR A 182 4.93 5.49 14.60
C TYR A 182 4.97 3.98 14.37
N GLN A 183 5.44 3.51 13.21
CA GLN A 183 5.47 2.08 12.91
C GLN A 183 6.46 1.31 13.80
N VAL A 184 7.55 1.93 14.23
CA VAL A 184 8.46 1.34 15.24
C VAL A 184 7.74 1.22 16.59
N LEU A 185 7.03 2.27 17.02
CA LEU A 185 6.25 2.24 18.26
C LEU A 185 5.11 1.21 18.18
N GLU A 186 4.38 1.16 17.06
CA GLU A 186 3.31 0.18 16.83
C GLU A 186 3.84 -1.25 16.92
N PHE A 187 5.01 -1.53 16.35
CA PHE A 187 5.65 -2.84 16.46
C PHE A 187 5.97 -3.22 17.91
N ILE A 188 6.55 -2.29 18.68
CA ILE A 188 6.87 -2.52 20.10
C ILE A 188 5.59 -2.73 20.91
N GLU A 189 4.59 -1.88 20.70
CA GLU A 189 3.29 -1.94 21.38
C GLU A 189 2.56 -3.25 21.11
N GLU A 190 2.51 -3.70 19.86
CA GLU A 190 1.77 -4.92 19.53
C GLU A 190 2.51 -6.20 19.88
N LYS A 191 3.83 -6.25 19.69
CA LYS A 191 4.60 -7.50 19.81
C LYS A 191 5.26 -7.66 21.18
N TYR A 192 5.56 -6.54 21.84
CA TYR A 192 6.30 -6.50 23.11
C TYR A 192 5.61 -5.60 24.14
N SER A 193 4.27 -5.54 24.15
CA SER A 193 3.45 -4.74 25.07
C SER A 193 3.87 -4.85 26.54
N HIS A 194 4.23 -6.07 26.98
CA HIS A 194 4.69 -6.38 28.33
C HIS A 194 6.00 -5.66 28.73
N ASN A 195 6.81 -5.26 27.75
CA ASN A 195 8.06 -4.54 27.95
C ASN A 195 7.97 -3.06 27.54
N ALA A 196 6.91 -2.62 26.83
CA ALA A 196 6.78 -1.25 26.33
C ALA A 196 6.95 -0.17 27.41
N SER A 197 6.40 -0.39 28.61
CA SER A 197 6.51 0.53 29.76
C SER A 197 7.93 0.67 30.30
N LYS A 198 8.83 -0.28 30.02
CA LYS A 198 10.25 -0.21 30.38
C LYS A 198 11.02 0.77 29.51
N PHE A 199 10.51 1.07 28.31
CA PHE A 199 11.17 1.90 27.31
C PHE A 199 10.70 3.36 27.36
N TYR A 200 9.40 3.62 27.55
CA TYR A 200 8.87 4.98 27.65
C TYR A 200 7.62 5.05 28.53
N LYS A 201 7.36 6.26 29.06
CA LYS A 201 6.16 6.55 29.85
C LYS A 201 4.97 6.85 28.94
N LYS A 202 3.89 6.07 29.09
CA LYS A 202 2.61 6.31 28.42
C LYS A 202 1.79 7.31 29.24
N SER A 203 1.78 8.57 28.82
CA SER A 203 0.73 9.49 29.25
C SER A 203 -0.55 9.26 28.46
N GLU A 204 -1.69 9.68 29.00
CA GLU A 204 -2.97 9.61 28.28
C GLU A 204 -2.89 10.31 26.91
N SER A 205 -2.26 11.50 26.84
CA SER A 205 -2.02 12.19 25.57
C SER A 205 -1.18 11.36 24.60
N PHE A 206 -0.15 10.66 25.06
CA PHE A 206 0.69 9.85 24.17
C PHE A 206 -0.08 8.65 23.62
N GLN A 207 -0.90 8.01 24.45
CA GLN A 207 -1.75 6.91 24.03
C GLN A 207 -2.82 7.36 23.03
N MET A 208 -3.42 8.54 23.25
CA MET A 208 -4.35 9.15 22.30
C MET A 208 -3.66 9.43 20.96
N ASP A 209 -2.46 10.01 20.99
CA ASP A 209 -1.67 10.31 19.77
C ASP A 209 -1.34 9.01 18.98
N LEU A 210 -1.00 7.91 19.66
CA LEU A 210 -0.82 6.59 19.04
C LEU A 210 -2.12 6.03 18.44
N GLN A 211 -3.26 6.16 19.14
CA GLN A 211 -4.56 5.70 18.65
C GLN A 211 -5.01 6.46 17.41
N LEU A 212 -4.80 7.79 17.38
CA LEU A 212 -5.10 8.62 16.21
C LEU A 212 -4.29 8.20 15.00
N MET A 213 -2.97 7.97 15.16
CA MET A 213 -2.13 7.47 14.07
C MET A 213 -2.55 6.08 13.60
N SER A 214 -2.88 5.18 14.52
CA SER A 214 -3.32 3.81 14.20
C SER A 214 -4.59 3.82 13.37
N SER A 215 -5.61 4.52 13.86
CA SER A 215 -6.89 4.66 13.18
C SER A 215 -6.74 5.31 11.81
N SER A 216 -6.01 6.43 11.73
CA SER A 216 -5.84 7.15 10.46
C SER A 216 -5.04 6.33 9.44
N ASN A 217 -4.02 5.60 9.87
CA ASN A 217 -3.26 4.72 8.99
C ASN A 217 -4.09 3.56 8.45
N GLN A 218 -5.06 3.04 9.22
CA GLN A 218 -5.98 2.01 8.74
C GLN A 218 -6.79 2.54 7.55
N PHE A 219 -7.45 3.69 7.70
CA PHE A 219 -8.25 4.29 6.62
C PHE A 219 -7.41 4.68 5.41
N ILE A 220 -6.20 5.22 5.62
CA ILE A 220 -5.25 5.49 4.52
C ILE A 220 -4.91 4.19 3.80
N GLY A 221 -4.67 3.10 4.53
CA GLY A 221 -4.39 1.79 3.97
C GLY A 221 -5.52 1.26 3.09
N GLU A 222 -6.77 1.37 3.56
CA GLU A 222 -7.95 0.97 2.79
C GLU A 222 -8.09 1.80 1.50
N LEU A 223 -7.85 3.12 1.57
CA LEU A 223 -7.86 4.00 0.39
C LEU A 223 -6.73 3.68 -0.60
N GLU A 224 -5.54 3.35 -0.11
CA GLU A 224 -4.41 2.86 -0.92
C GLU A 224 -4.78 1.58 -1.66
N ASP A 225 -5.40 0.62 -0.96
CA ASP A 225 -5.82 -0.66 -1.53
C ASP A 225 -6.88 -0.48 -2.63
N ILE A 226 -7.87 0.39 -2.39
CA ILE A 226 -8.88 0.78 -3.39
C ILE A 226 -8.20 1.41 -4.61
N GLN A 227 -7.24 2.32 -4.41
CA GLN A 227 -6.51 2.96 -5.50
C GLN A 227 -5.77 1.92 -6.35
N MET A 228 -5.06 1.00 -5.70
CA MET A 228 -4.32 -0.06 -6.37
C MET A 228 -5.23 -1.01 -7.14
N TYR A 229 -6.29 -1.49 -6.50
CA TYR A 229 -7.30 -2.32 -7.15
C TYR A 229 -7.91 -1.59 -8.35
N SER A 230 -8.24 -0.30 -8.19
CA SER A 230 -8.84 0.50 -9.26
C SER A 230 -7.91 0.59 -10.47
N TYR A 231 -6.64 0.87 -10.23
CA TYR A 231 -5.67 1.00 -11.31
C TYR A 231 -5.45 -0.36 -12.01
N ASP A 232 -5.17 -1.42 -11.26
CA ASP A 232 -4.95 -2.76 -11.84
C ASP A 232 -6.19 -3.24 -12.62
N LYS A 233 -7.38 -3.10 -12.03
CA LYS A 233 -8.62 -3.60 -12.61
C LYS A 233 -9.09 -2.75 -13.79
N PHE A 234 -9.12 -1.42 -13.68
CA PHE A 234 -9.81 -0.56 -14.67
C PHE A 234 -8.86 0.09 -15.67
N TYR A 235 -7.63 0.42 -15.29
CA TYR A 235 -6.65 1.03 -16.20
C TYR A 235 -6.17 0.01 -17.25
N ASN A 236 -5.83 -1.20 -16.79
CA ASN A 236 -5.29 -2.28 -17.61
C ASN A 236 -6.37 -3.11 -18.35
N THR A 237 -7.65 -2.86 -18.07
CA THR A 237 -8.73 -3.58 -18.76
C THR A 237 -8.79 -3.20 -20.24
N ASN A 238 -8.81 -4.23 -21.09
CA ASN A 238 -9.17 -4.07 -22.48
C ASN A 238 -10.70 -3.96 -22.60
N TRP A 239 -11.18 -2.72 -22.63
CA TRP A 239 -12.61 -2.38 -22.67
C TRP A 239 -13.34 -2.90 -23.90
N VAL A 240 -12.62 -3.10 -25.02
CA VAL A 240 -13.15 -3.67 -26.26
C VAL A 240 -13.62 -5.10 -26.04
N LYS A 241 -12.75 -5.92 -25.44
CA LYS A 241 -13.00 -7.35 -25.20
C LYS A 241 -14.04 -7.56 -24.10
N ASN A 242 -14.21 -6.59 -23.20
CA ASN A 242 -15.04 -6.70 -22.01
C ASN A 242 -16.35 -5.89 -22.10
N ARG A 243 -16.79 -5.51 -23.32
CA ARG A 243 -17.98 -4.67 -23.54
C ARG A 243 -19.24 -5.22 -22.87
N GLU A 244 -19.42 -6.53 -22.87
CA GLU A 244 -20.62 -7.21 -22.37
C GLU A 244 -20.72 -7.12 -20.84
N ASN A 245 -19.58 -6.86 -20.18
CA ASN A 245 -19.48 -6.68 -18.74
C ASN A 245 -19.48 -5.19 -18.32
N LEU A 246 -19.65 -4.23 -19.23
CA LEU A 246 -19.52 -2.80 -18.93
C LEU A 246 -20.39 -2.36 -17.75
N ASN A 247 -21.67 -2.75 -17.73
CA ASN A 247 -22.58 -2.39 -16.65
C ASN A 247 -22.11 -2.93 -15.30
N HIS A 248 -21.52 -4.13 -15.28
CA HIS A 248 -20.93 -4.69 -14.08
C HIS A 248 -19.72 -3.88 -13.59
N TYR A 249 -18.84 -3.43 -14.50
CA TYR A 249 -17.72 -2.55 -14.13
C TYR A 249 -18.18 -1.17 -13.63
N LEU A 250 -19.22 -0.60 -14.24
CA LEU A 250 -19.78 0.68 -13.80
C LEU A 250 -20.44 0.55 -12.42
N ASP A 251 -21.14 -0.55 -12.15
CA ASP A 251 -21.69 -0.88 -10.84
C ASP A 251 -20.55 -1.04 -9.80
N GLN A 252 -19.46 -1.73 -10.14
CA GLN A 252 -18.28 -1.80 -9.27
C GLN A 252 -17.72 -0.42 -8.95
N LEU A 253 -17.50 0.45 -9.95
CA LEU A 253 -17.02 1.82 -9.72
C LEU A 253 -17.98 2.65 -8.88
N HIS A 254 -19.29 2.41 -8.99
CA HIS A 254 -20.29 3.06 -8.16
C HIS A 254 -20.19 2.61 -6.69
N ARG A 255 -20.17 1.30 -6.45
CA ARG A 255 -20.00 0.74 -5.09
C ARG A 255 -18.68 1.16 -4.45
N MET A 256 -17.60 1.23 -5.23
CA MET A 256 -16.32 1.74 -4.76
C MET A 256 -16.43 3.19 -4.31
N ASN A 257 -17.14 4.04 -5.07
CA ASN A 257 -17.35 5.44 -4.69
C ASN A 257 -18.16 5.57 -3.38
N GLU A 258 -19.21 4.75 -3.20
CA GLU A 258 -19.97 4.70 -1.96
C GLU A 258 -19.11 4.23 -0.79
N HIS A 259 -18.28 3.20 -1.00
CA HIS A 259 -17.37 2.70 0.01
C HIS A 259 -16.34 3.75 0.45
N ILE A 260 -15.77 4.53 -0.49
CA ILE A 260 -14.87 5.65 -0.17
C ILE A 260 -15.56 6.69 0.72
N THR A 261 -16.83 7.02 0.45
CA THR A 261 -17.61 7.92 1.29
C THR A 261 -17.78 7.37 2.70
N ASN A 262 -18.06 6.06 2.83
CA ASN A 262 -18.20 5.40 4.12
C ASN A 262 -16.89 5.42 4.91
N ILE A 263 -15.76 5.10 4.26
CA ILE A 263 -14.41 5.19 4.86
C ILE A 263 -14.17 6.58 5.45
N TYR A 264 -14.48 7.65 4.70
CA TYR A 264 -14.29 9.02 5.18
C TYR A 264 -15.19 9.36 6.38
N SER A 265 -16.47 8.96 6.31
CA SER A 265 -17.41 9.17 7.43
C SER A 265 -16.97 8.41 8.69
N ASP A 266 -16.52 7.16 8.53
CA ASP A 266 -16.04 6.32 9.63
C ASP A 266 -14.75 6.89 10.24
N HIS A 267 -13.85 7.43 9.41
CA HIS A 267 -12.66 8.15 9.87
C HIS A 267 -13.01 9.35 10.76
N LEU A 268 -13.92 10.21 10.32
CA LEU A 268 -14.38 11.36 11.11
C LEU A 268 -15.01 10.93 12.43
N LYS A 269 -15.85 9.89 12.41
CA LYS A 269 -16.49 9.34 13.60
C LYS A 269 -15.45 8.77 14.57
N GLN A 270 -14.45 8.05 14.08
CA GLN A 270 -13.44 7.42 14.91
C GLN A 270 -12.49 8.45 15.53
N ILE A 271 -12.08 9.48 14.78
CA ILE A 271 -11.32 10.59 15.37
C ILE A 271 -12.13 11.30 16.45
N SER A 272 -13.40 11.61 16.18
CA SER A 272 -14.28 12.26 17.16
C SER A 272 -14.38 11.42 18.45
N ASN A 273 -14.54 10.10 18.33
CA ASN A 273 -14.59 9.20 19.48
C ASN A 273 -13.27 9.20 20.29
N ILE A 274 -12.11 9.14 19.61
CA ILE A 274 -10.80 9.15 20.28
C ILE A 274 -10.54 10.49 20.96
N CYS A 275 -10.92 11.60 20.31
CA CYS A 275 -10.78 12.95 20.85
C CYS A 275 -11.88 13.34 21.84
N GLY A 276 -12.81 12.46 22.22
CA GLY A 276 -13.90 12.79 23.16
C GLY A 276 -14.86 13.88 22.65
N GLY A 277 -15.06 13.97 21.33
CA GLY A 277 -15.98 14.93 20.69
C GLY A 277 -15.36 16.28 20.30
N TYR A 278 -14.08 16.52 20.56
CA TYR A 278 -13.37 17.72 20.10
C TYR A 278 -13.04 17.66 18.60
N SER A 279 -12.95 18.82 17.93
CA SER A 279 -12.74 18.91 16.48
C SER A 279 -11.42 18.24 16.03
N PRO A 280 -11.46 17.33 15.03
CA PRO A 280 -10.30 16.62 14.47
C PRO A 280 -9.19 17.52 13.90
N GLN A 281 -9.55 18.73 13.46
CA GLN A 281 -8.77 19.53 12.51
C GLN A 281 -7.44 20.07 13.05
N MET A 282 -7.10 19.84 14.32
CA MET A 282 -5.92 20.41 14.97
C MET A 282 -4.87 19.39 15.42
N ASN A 283 -5.07 18.08 15.16
CA ASN A 283 -4.08 17.07 15.58
C ASN A 283 -3.36 16.44 14.38
N CYS A 284 -2.07 16.72 14.23
CA CYS A 284 -1.20 16.14 13.20
C CYS A 284 -1.22 14.60 13.12
N TYR A 285 -1.51 13.91 14.23
CA TYR A 285 -1.59 12.45 14.29
C TYR A 285 -2.84 11.87 13.63
N CYS A 286 -3.90 12.67 13.44
CA CYS A 286 -5.14 12.21 12.80
C CYS A 286 -5.05 12.20 11.26
N GLN A 287 -3.97 12.76 10.70
CA GLN A 287 -3.70 12.83 9.26
C GLN A 287 -4.93 13.20 8.40
N HIS A 288 -5.77 14.11 8.90
CA HIS A 288 -7.07 14.40 8.31
C HIS A 288 -6.96 14.86 6.87
N ASP A 289 -6.11 15.86 6.61
CA ASP A 289 -5.87 16.39 5.27
C ASP A 289 -5.39 15.31 4.32
N ARG A 290 -4.59 14.36 4.82
CA ARG A 290 -4.11 13.26 4.00
C ARG A 290 -5.26 12.33 3.61
N VAL A 291 -6.12 11.92 4.56
CA VAL A 291 -7.29 11.11 4.25
C VAL A 291 -8.22 11.83 3.27
N LEU A 292 -8.49 13.11 3.51
CA LEU A 292 -9.32 13.93 2.63
C LEU A 292 -8.75 14.00 1.20
N ASN A 293 -7.44 14.27 1.07
CA ASN A 293 -6.77 14.31 -0.23
C ASN A 293 -6.87 12.97 -0.99
N TYR A 294 -6.84 11.83 -0.30
CA TYR A 294 -7.05 10.52 -0.94
C TYR A 294 -8.49 10.34 -1.43
N VAL A 295 -9.45 10.69 -0.58
CA VAL A 295 -10.88 10.62 -0.89
C VAL A 295 -11.17 11.47 -2.13
N GLU A 296 -10.73 12.73 -2.13
CA GLU A 296 -10.91 13.65 -3.25
C GLU A 296 -10.22 13.14 -4.53
N SER A 297 -8.98 12.67 -4.45
CA SER A 297 -8.27 12.14 -5.62
C SER A 297 -8.93 10.89 -6.21
N LEU A 298 -9.52 10.04 -5.38
CA LEU A 298 -10.25 8.86 -5.87
C LEU A 298 -11.60 9.23 -6.48
N GLN A 299 -12.39 10.05 -5.79
CA GLN A 299 -13.76 10.40 -6.18
C GLN A 299 -13.82 11.39 -7.33
N ASN A 300 -12.92 12.38 -7.37
CA ASN A 300 -12.96 13.47 -8.34
C ASN A 300 -12.07 13.21 -9.56
N ASP A 301 -10.98 12.46 -9.40
CA ASP A 301 -10.04 12.20 -10.50
C ASP A 301 -10.14 10.77 -11.03
N SER A 302 -9.86 9.79 -10.16
CA SER A 302 -9.61 8.40 -10.58
C SER A 302 -10.87 7.71 -11.09
N ILE A 303 -11.95 7.69 -10.29
CA ILE A 303 -13.21 7.03 -10.67
C ILE A 303 -13.82 7.69 -11.91
N PRO A 304 -13.93 9.03 -12.01
CA PRO A 304 -14.42 9.68 -13.23
C PRO A 304 -13.54 9.40 -14.44
N TYR A 305 -12.23 9.36 -14.28
CA TYR A 305 -11.31 8.98 -15.36
C TYR A 305 -11.59 7.56 -15.88
N PHE A 306 -11.75 6.57 -14.99
CA PHE A 306 -12.04 5.19 -15.39
C PHE A 306 -13.40 5.08 -16.10
N LYS A 307 -14.43 5.77 -15.61
CA LYS A 307 -15.75 5.85 -16.28
C LYS A 307 -15.63 6.44 -17.68
N ARG A 308 -14.91 7.55 -17.85
CA ARG A 308 -14.71 8.17 -19.18
C ARG A 308 -13.98 7.22 -20.12
N ARG A 309 -12.88 6.60 -19.67
CA ARG A 309 -12.08 5.66 -20.46
C ARG A 309 -12.89 4.47 -20.93
N SER A 310 -13.76 3.90 -20.09
CA SER A 310 -14.62 2.78 -20.47
C SER A 310 -15.61 3.15 -21.58
N TYR A 311 -16.19 4.37 -21.54
CA TYR A 311 -17.08 4.83 -22.61
C TYR A 311 -16.35 5.19 -23.91
N SER A 312 -15.23 5.93 -23.83
CA SER A 312 -14.48 6.37 -25.01
C SER A 312 -13.92 5.21 -25.81
N SER A 313 -13.46 4.15 -25.14
CA SER A 313 -12.94 2.94 -25.80
C SER A 313 -14.02 2.24 -26.65
N LEU A 314 -15.28 2.27 -26.22
CA LEU A 314 -16.41 1.68 -26.95
C LEU A 314 -16.90 2.60 -28.09
N TYR A 315 -16.87 3.92 -27.88
CA TYR A 315 -17.25 4.88 -28.90
C TYR A 315 -16.32 4.80 -30.13
N ASN A 316 -15.00 4.75 -29.91
CA ASN A 316 -14.02 4.66 -31.00
C ASN A 316 -14.20 3.39 -31.86
N LEU A 317 -14.61 2.28 -31.26
CA LEU A 317 -14.97 1.05 -31.99
C LEU A 317 -16.22 1.18 -32.82
N ASN A 318 -17.27 1.81 -32.28
CA ASN A 318 -18.50 2.03 -33.04
C ASN A 318 -18.25 2.93 -34.25
N VAL A 319 -17.33 3.89 -34.12
CA VAL A 319 -16.87 4.73 -35.24
C VAL A 319 -16.06 3.91 -36.24
N GLU A 320 -15.05 3.14 -35.81
CA GLU A 320 -14.24 2.28 -36.70
C GLU A 320 -15.07 1.20 -37.41
N GLN A 321 -16.01 0.56 -36.71
CA GLN A 321 -16.93 -0.41 -37.30
C GLN A 321 -17.85 0.26 -38.32
N ARG A 322 -18.40 1.45 -38.04
CA ARG A 322 -19.18 2.21 -39.02
C ARG A 322 -18.36 2.57 -40.26
N TYR A 323 -17.09 2.92 -40.11
CA TYR A 323 -16.18 3.16 -41.24
C TYR A 323 -15.82 1.87 -42.01
N SER A 324 -15.73 0.73 -41.33
CA SER A 324 -15.52 -0.58 -41.95
C SER A 324 -16.75 -1.02 -42.75
N TYR A 325 -17.96 -0.88 -42.17
CA TYR A 325 -19.22 -1.19 -42.84
C TYR A 325 -19.48 -0.26 -44.03
N SER A 326 -19.18 1.04 -43.92
CA SER A 326 -19.32 1.96 -45.04
C SER A 326 -18.32 1.66 -46.16
N LYS A 327 -17.08 1.26 -45.86
CA LYS A 327 -16.13 0.75 -46.88
C LYS A 327 -16.61 -0.52 -47.56
N LEU A 328 -17.19 -1.46 -46.80
CA LEU A 328 -17.76 -2.70 -47.34
C LEU A 328 -18.98 -2.45 -48.23
N GLU A 329 -19.85 -1.50 -47.87
CA GLU A 329 -20.96 -1.08 -48.73
C GLU A 329 -20.46 -0.38 -49.99
N ILE A 330 -19.49 0.53 -49.88
CA ILE A 330 -18.84 1.17 -51.05
C ILE A 330 -18.22 0.11 -51.96
N PHE A 331 -17.54 -0.90 -51.41
CA PHE A 331 -17.00 -2.03 -52.19
C PHE A 331 -18.09 -2.84 -52.88
N LYS A 332 -19.22 -3.12 -52.21
CA LYS A 332 -20.36 -3.79 -52.84
C LYS A 332 -20.91 -2.97 -54.00
N TYR A 333 -21.12 -1.67 -53.83
CA TYR A 333 -21.58 -0.77 -54.90
C TYR A 333 -20.60 -0.70 -56.06
N LEU A 334 -19.29 -0.61 -55.80
CA LEU A 334 -18.25 -0.68 -56.83
C LEU A 334 -18.29 -2.01 -57.58
N THR A 335 -18.50 -3.12 -56.88
CA THR A 335 -18.63 -4.45 -57.50
C THR A 335 -19.87 -4.51 -58.40
N TYR A 336 -21.01 -4.00 -57.94
CA TYR A 336 -22.23 -3.90 -58.76
C TYR A 336 -22.05 -3.02 -59.98
N VAL A 337 -21.36 -1.88 -59.86
CA VAL A 337 -21.07 -0.98 -60.99
C VAL A 337 -20.12 -1.65 -62.00
N VAL A 338 -19.10 -2.36 -61.53
CA VAL A 338 -18.19 -3.12 -62.41
C VAL A 338 -18.93 -4.24 -63.14
N PHE A 339 -19.80 -4.99 -62.45
CA PHE A 339 -20.64 -6.02 -63.08
C PHE A 339 -21.66 -5.42 -64.06
N PHE A 340 -22.27 -4.28 -63.72
CA PHE A 340 -23.19 -3.56 -64.60
C PHE A 340 -22.50 -3.04 -65.86
N LEU A 341 -21.33 -2.42 -65.72
CA LEU A 341 -20.53 -1.96 -66.86
C LEU A 341 -20.04 -3.13 -67.72
N TYR A 342 -19.61 -4.24 -67.10
CA TYR A 342 -19.26 -5.46 -67.83
C TYR A 342 -20.46 -6.04 -68.60
N TYR A 343 -21.67 -6.04 -68.00
CA TYR A 343 -22.87 -6.54 -68.65
C TYR A 343 -23.38 -5.62 -69.77
N CYS A 344 -23.27 -4.30 -69.59
CA CYS A 344 -23.73 -3.30 -70.56
C CYS A 344 -22.75 -3.08 -71.72
N TYR A 345 -21.44 -3.22 -71.50
CA TYR A 345 -20.41 -2.90 -72.50
C TYR A 345 -19.53 -4.09 -72.92
N GLY A 346 -19.56 -5.21 -72.20
CA GLY A 346 -18.75 -6.41 -72.49
C GLY A 346 -19.27 -7.29 -73.62
N ARG A 347 -20.33 -6.90 -74.34
CA ARG A 347 -20.86 -7.65 -75.50
C ARG A 347 -20.33 -7.19 -76.86
N HIS A 348 -19.37 -6.26 -76.88
CA HIS A 348 -18.77 -5.75 -78.11
C HIS A 348 -17.24 -5.94 -78.22
N PHE A 349 -16.70 -6.96 -77.56
CA PHE A 349 -15.35 -7.46 -77.85
C PHE A 349 -15.37 -8.96 -78.12
#